data_AF-A0A950ABI3-F1
#
_entry.id   AF-A0A950ABI3-F1
#
_cell.length_a   1.000
_cell.length_b   1.000
_cell.length_c   1.000
_cell.angle_alpha   90.00
_cell.angle_beta   90.00
_cell.angle_gamma   90.00
#
_symmetry.space_group_name_H-M   'P 1'
#
loop_
_entity.id
_entity.type
_entity.pdbx_description
1 polymer ?
#
loop_
_entity_poly.entity_id
_entity_poly.type
_entity_poly.pdbx_seq_one_letter_code
_entity_poly.pdbx_strand_id
1 'polypeptide(L)'
;MVDRKAVLEAMAEFFAENFPNVPRDQLESMKASEVIQQSLDLVEFVLHLEEKLGLEININTLGEKLITKTFGELADDLVAIGNEA
;
A
#
# COMPACT_ATOMS: atom_id res chain seq x y z
N MET A 1 4.97 16.36 -3.39
CA MET A 1 5.74 15.36 -4.15
C MET A 1 5.92 14.17 -3.23
N VAL A 2 5.32 13.05 -3.58
CA VAL A 2 5.32 11.84 -2.75
C VAL A 2 6.59 11.05 -3.04
N ASP A 3 7.32 10.68 -1.99
CA ASP A 3 8.53 9.86 -2.09
C ASP A 3 8.17 8.37 -1.96
N ARG A 4 8.71 7.53 -2.84
CA ARG A 4 8.59 6.06 -2.78
C ARG A 4 8.95 5.52 -1.40
N LYS A 5 9.98 6.09 -0.78
CA LYS A 5 10.41 5.70 0.57
C LYS A 5 9.33 5.99 1.60
N ALA A 6 8.66 7.14 1.53
CA ALA A 6 7.58 7.50 2.45
C ALA A 6 6.37 6.57 2.26
N VAL A 7 6.06 6.19 1.02
CA VAL A 7 4.99 5.22 0.71
C VAL A 7 5.31 3.86 1.35
N LEU A 8 6.52 3.35 1.14
CA LEU A 8 6.94 2.06 1.70
C LEU A 8 7.01 2.07 3.23
N GLU A 9 7.41 3.19 3.83
CA GLU A 9 7.37 3.37 5.28
C GLU A 9 5.93 3.33 5.80
N ALA A 10 4.99 4.05 5.18
CA ALA A 10 3.58 4.02 5.55
C ALA A 10 2.96 2.62 5.40
N MET A 11 3.28 1.91 4.32
CA MET A 11 2.88 0.50 4.16
C MET A 11 3.45 -0.36 5.31
N ALA A 12 4.76 -0.25 5.56
CA ALA A 12 5.41 -1.05 6.59
C ALA A 12 4.87 -0.77 8.00
N GLU A 13 4.48 0.46 8.32
CA GLU A 13 3.80 0.81 9.57
C GLU A 13 2.45 0.08 9.68
N PHE A 14 1.61 0.17 8.65
CA PHE A 14 0.33 -0.54 8.63
C PHE A 14 0.48 -2.06 8.78
N PHE A 15 1.44 -2.67 8.07
CA PHE A 15 1.68 -4.11 8.17
C PHE A 15 2.27 -4.52 9.52
N ALA A 16 3.12 -3.70 10.14
CA ALA A 16 3.65 -4.00 11.47
C ALA A 16 2.55 -4.03 12.55
N GLU A 17 1.52 -3.19 12.41
CA GLU A 17 0.41 -3.10 13.36
C GLU A 17 -0.65 -4.19 13.13
N ASN A 18 -1.02 -4.43 11.86
CA ASN A 18 -2.15 -5.28 11.50
C ASN A 18 -1.74 -6.71 11.06
N PHE A 19 -0.51 -6.88 10.60
CA PHE A 19 0.00 -8.14 10.04
C PHE A 19 1.40 -8.48 10.58
N PRO A 20 1.55 -8.74 11.89
CA PRO A 20 2.85 -8.91 12.55
C PRO A 20 3.69 -10.08 12.02
N ASN A 21 3.08 -10.99 11.25
CA ASN A 21 3.76 -12.13 10.62
C ASN A 21 4.39 -11.78 9.27
N VAL A 22 4.18 -10.56 8.74
CA VAL A 22 4.72 -10.12 7.45
C VAL A 22 6.11 -9.52 7.67
N PRO A 23 7.18 -10.14 7.14
CA PRO A 23 8.53 -9.63 7.28
C PRO A 23 8.72 -8.35 6.47
N ARG A 24 9.06 -7.24 7.15
CA ARG A 24 9.25 -5.91 6.54
C ARG A 24 10.27 -5.92 5.40
N ASP A 25 11.33 -6.72 5.53
CA ASP A 25 12.41 -6.86 4.54
C ASP A 25 11.96 -7.55 3.24
N GLN A 26 10.84 -8.28 3.26
CA GLN A 26 10.30 -8.96 2.07
C GLN A 26 9.06 -8.28 1.51
N LEU A 27 8.50 -7.30 2.23
CA LEU A 27 7.24 -6.64 1.89
C LEU A 27 7.20 -6.20 0.42
N GLU A 28 8.24 -5.51 -0.07
CA GLU A 28 8.31 -5.02 -1.46
C GLU A 28 8.16 -6.13 -2.51
N SER A 29 8.62 -7.35 -2.20
CA SER A 29 8.61 -8.50 -3.09
C SER A 29 7.35 -9.37 -2.97
N MET A 30 6.57 -9.19 -1.90
CA MET A 30 5.34 -9.96 -1.66
C MET A 30 4.22 -9.43 -2.54
N LYS A 31 3.39 -10.35 -3.04
CA LYS A 31 2.16 -9.95 -3.71
C LYS A 31 1.18 -9.43 -2.69
N ALA A 32 0.51 -8.35 -3.01
CA ALA A 32 -0.40 -7.77 -2.05
C ALA A 32 -1.62 -8.65 -1.78
N SER A 33 -2.04 -9.44 -2.77
CA SER A 33 -3.08 -10.48 -2.62
C SER A 33 -2.70 -11.64 -1.69
N GLU A 34 -1.42 -11.82 -1.36
CA GLU A 34 -0.98 -12.84 -0.38
C GLU A 34 -1.15 -12.34 1.05
N VAL A 35 -1.24 -11.02 1.25
CA VAL A 35 -1.32 -10.40 2.58
C VAL A 35 -2.72 -9.84 2.85
N ILE A 36 -3.20 -8.97 1.96
CA ILE A 36 -4.53 -8.35 2.06
C ILE A 36 -5.53 -9.29 1.40
N GLN A 37 -6.23 -10.08 2.21
CA GLN A 37 -7.23 -11.04 1.73
C GLN A 37 -8.66 -10.57 1.96
N GLN A 38 -8.90 -9.69 2.93
CA GLN A 38 -10.24 -9.21 3.25
C GLN A 38 -10.48 -7.81 2.69
N SER A 39 -11.72 -7.54 2.28
CA SER A 39 -12.13 -6.21 1.81
C SER A 39 -12.01 -5.14 2.90
N LEU A 40 -12.15 -5.50 4.17
CA LEU A 40 -11.97 -4.58 5.28
C LEU A 40 -10.50 -4.14 5.41
N ASP A 41 -9.57 -5.09 5.37
CA ASP A 41 -8.12 -4.83 5.41
C ASP A 41 -7.69 -3.86 4.29
N LEU A 42 -8.29 -4.01 3.11
CA LEU A 42 -8.06 -3.10 1.97
C LEU A 42 -8.55 -1.68 2.27
N VAL A 43 -9.76 -1.54 2.83
CA VAL A 43 -10.31 -0.23 3.20
C VAL A 43 -9.41 0.45 4.23
N GLU A 44 -9.02 -0.27 5.28
CA GLU A 44 -8.15 0.25 6.33
C GLU A 44 -6.76 0.63 5.80
N PHE A 45 -6.21 -0.19 4.90
CA PHE A 45 -4.94 0.09 4.24
C PHE A 45 -5.00 1.37 3.40
N VAL A 46 -6.05 1.55 2.60
CA VAL A 46 -6.24 2.77 1.79
C VAL A 46 -6.33 3.99 2.70
N LEU A 47 -7.20 3.96 3.71
CA LEU A 47 -7.38 5.09 4.63
C LEU A 47 -6.07 5.46 5.35
N HIS A 48 -5.29 4.45 5.78
CA HIS A 48 -4.00 4.69 6.41
C HIS A 48 -3.02 5.40 5.45
N LEU A 49 -2.96 4.96 4.19
CA LEU A 49 -2.10 5.58 3.19
C LEU A 49 -2.54 7.02 2.87
N GLU A 50 -3.85 7.26 2.73
CA GLU A 50 -4.40 8.60 2.49
C GLU A 50 -4.05 9.55 3.65
N GLU A 51 -4.21 9.12 4.90
CA GLU A 51 -3.89 9.92 6.09
C GLU A 51 -2.39 10.23 6.18
N LYS A 52 -1.53 9.23 5.94
CA LYS A 52 -0.07 9.37 6.06
C LYS A 52 0.54 10.20 4.93
N LEU A 53 0.04 10.02 3.71
CA LEU A 53 0.61 10.62 2.51
C LEU A 53 -0.10 11.90 2.08
N GLY A 54 -1.29 12.17 2.63
CA GLY A 54 -2.13 13.31 2.24
C GLY A 54 -2.65 13.18 0.80
N LEU A 55 -2.97 11.96 0.38
CA LEU A 55 -3.41 11.62 -0.97
C LEU A 55 -4.86 11.18 -0.97
N GLU A 56 -5.52 11.26 -2.13
CA GLU A 56 -6.82 10.63 -2.38
C GLU A 56 -6.58 9.40 -3.28
N ILE A 57 -6.90 8.22 -2.76
CA ILE A 57 -6.62 6.92 -3.38
C ILE A 57 -7.95 6.24 -3.70
N ASN A 58 -8.19 5.98 -4.98
CA ASN A 58 -9.37 5.22 -5.39
C ASN A 58 -9.21 3.74 -5.01
N ILE A 59 -9.98 3.30 -4.01
CA ILE A 59 -9.98 1.92 -3.51
C ILE A 59 -10.28 0.87 -4.58
N ASN A 60 -11.11 1.17 -5.57
CA ASN A 60 -11.42 0.22 -6.64
C ASN A 60 -10.19 0.00 -7.54
N THR A 61 -9.50 1.09 -7.89
CA THR A 61 -8.27 1.03 -8.67
C THR A 61 -7.15 0.35 -7.90
N LEU A 62 -7.02 0.63 -6.60
CA LEU A 62 -6.02 -0.05 -5.77
C LEU A 62 -6.34 -1.53 -5.60
N GLY A 63 -7.61 -1.88 -5.38
CA GLY A 63 -8.11 -3.25 -5.26
C GLY A 63 -7.72 -4.13 -6.45
N GLU A 64 -7.94 -3.64 -7.67
CA GLU A 64 -7.55 -4.35 -8.90
C GLU A 64 -6.03 -4.55 -9.01
N LYS A 65 -5.26 -3.53 -8.62
CA LYS A 65 -3.80 -3.55 -8.65
C LYS A 65 -3.22 -4.51 -7.61
N LEU A 66 -3.78 -4.57 -6.41
CA LEU A 66 -3.34 -5.48 -5.33
C LEU A 66 -3.44 -6.95 -5.72
N ILE A 67 -4.37 -7.31 -6.61
CA ILE A 67 -4.52 -8.69 -7.10
C ILE A 67 -3.29 -9.11 -7.92
N THR A 68 -2.72 -8.19 -8.69
CA THR A 68 -1.73 -8.49 -9.73
C THR A 68 -0.32 -8.05 -9.38
N LYS A 69 -0.16 -7.05 -8.51
CA LYS A 69 1.11 -6.37 -8.22
C LYS A 69 1.70 -6.72 -6.86
N THR A 70 3.00 -6.54 -6.73
CA THR A 70 3.68 -6.53 -5.43
C THR A 70 3.53 -5.19 -4.71
N PHE A 71 3.81 -5.15 -3.41
CA PHE A 71 3.84 -3.87 -2.68
C PHE A 71 4.88 -2.89 -3.21
N GLY A 72 6.00 -3.38 -3.74
CA GLY A 72 7.00 -2.53 -4.40
C GLY A 72 6.45 -1.83 -5.63
N GLU A 73 5.71 -2.56 -6.48
CA GLU A 73 5.08 -1.99 -7.68
C GLU A 73 3.89 -1.07 -7.32
N LEU A 74 3.17 -1.38 -6.24
CA LEU A 74 2.11 -0.51 -5.72
C LEU A 74 2.68 0.80 -5.17
N ALA A 75 3.83 0.75 -4.52
CA ALA A 75 4.51 1.96 -4.05
C ALA A 75 4.87 2.88 -5.23
N ASP A 76 5.36 2.32 -6.33
CA ASP A 76 5.65 3.08 -7.56
C ASP A 76 4.38 3.71 -8.16
N ASP A 77 3.27 2.96 -8.18
CA ASP A 77 1.98 3.48 -8.65
C ASP A 77 1.45 4.62 -7.77
N LEU A 78 1.57 4.51 -6.45
CA LEU A 78 1.11 5.54 -5.51
C LEU A 78 1.97 6.80 -5.60
N VAL A 79 3.27 6.67 -5.84
CA VAL A 79 4.16 7.79 -6.12
C VAL A 79 3.74 8.50 -7.41
N ALA A 80 3.40 7.74 -8.46
CA ALA A 80 2.91 8.33 -9.70
C ALA A 80 1.61 9.12 -9.47
N ILE A 81 0.63 8.52 -8.78
CA ILE A 81 -0.64 9.17 -8.44
C ILE A 81 -0.41 10.46 -7.64
N GLY A 82 0.41 10.40 -6.60
CA GLY A 82 0.69 11.57 -5.74
C GLY A 82 1.55 12.65 -6.37
N ASN A 83 2.06 12.44 -7.59
CA ASN A 83 2.78 13.45 -8.37
C ASN A 83 1.98 13.92 -9.60
N GLU A 84 0.87 13.26 -9.94
CA GLU A 84 -0.10 13.69 -10.96
C GLU A 84 -1.25 14.54 -10.38
N ALA A 85 -1.47 14.48 -9.06
CA ALA A 85 -2.44 15.30 -8.31
C ALA A 85 -1.86 16.68 -7.92
#